data_AF-A0A150TDU1-F1
#
_entry.id   AF-A0A150TDU1-F1
#
_cell.length_a   1.000
_cell.length_b   1.000
_cell.length_c   1.000
_cell.angle_alpha   90.00
_cell.angle_beta   90.00
_cell.angle_gamma   90.00
#
_symmetry.space_group_name_H-M   'P 1'
#
loop_
_entity.id
_entity.type
_entity.pdbx_description
1 polymer ?
#
loop_
_entity_poly.entity_id
_entity_poly.type
_entity_poly.pdbx_seq_one_letter_code
_entity_poly.pdbx_strand_id
1 'polypeptide(L)'
;MGQLLAKIPAHGRAELFGFDEVGNLYATEAGEHAYDRGGALLRRGETAYAYDERARLVEKRLSDGSRWKYTWDGRGRLASVVVPDGRVVEFIYDAFCRRLAKRVRSSQGQLLALTRFVWDDQHLLHEERMRVASPGVPVTETRTYVFPDGSFAPLAHIDDGGALEFYVSAPNGFPDLLVTSSGQIAAEQRARAFGAVQGEAFTPLRFPGQYADEETGLCYNRHRYYDPDVGRYISPDPVEIVRRYGFADNSPLNTVDLDGLQPMTTTVRRSQINPDGSRTPLPNASGVSMGLRDPDNPVDIHPTVWNNMAPQAPVQAANGSTNWQFPQATRPPANCSEPAALSEHLYDYERRNNLPRGTCGSGSDPNNQHLRNALGEIEEISSIQEGGGPRKACPNCGVLIRNLQNQANQGASSDDLVNLVRRTLPGIEEPNTG
;
A
#
# COMPACT_ATOMS: atom_id res chain seq x y z
N MET A 1 7.93 2.22 15.03
CA MET A 1 6.63 2.44 14.36
C MET A 1 6.44 3.96 14.22
N GLY A 2 6.35 4.49 13.00
CA GLY A 2 6.22 5.94 12.72
C GLY A 2 4.79 6.39 12.43
N GLN A 3 3.80 5.84 13.14
CA GLN A 3 2.40 6.22 12.98
C GLN A 3 2.16 7.63 13.53
N LEU A 4 1.32 8.40 12.85
CA LEU A 4 0.99 9.75 13.29
C LEU A 4 0.07 9.70 14.51
N LEU A 5 0.60 9.99 15.70
CA LEU A 5 -0.19 10.00 16.95
C LEU A 5 -0.93 11.32 17.19
N ALA A 6 -0.39 12.42 16.69
CA ALA A 6 -1.02 13.72 16.78
C ALA A 6 -0.56 14.66 15.66
N LYS A 7 -1.45 15.54 15.23
CA LYS A 7 -1.12 16.75 14.46
C LYS A 7 -1.54 17.96 15.28
N ILE A 8 -0.57 18.77 15.70
CA ILE A 8 -0.80 19.95 16.53
C ILE A 8 -0.55 21.18 15.66
N PRO A 9 -1.59 21.79 15.08
CA PRO A 9 -1.42 23.00 14.29
C PRO A 9 -1.07 24.18 15.20
N ALA A 10 -0.29 25.15 14.69
CA ALA A 10 0.04 26.38 15.42
C ALA A 10 -1.22 27.19 15.80
N HIS A 11 -2.25 27.10 14.95
CA HIS A 11 -3.57 27.67 15.17
C HIS A 11 -4.63 26.61 14.87
N GLY A 12 -5.56 26.40 15.79
CA GLY A 12 -6.63 25.41 15.66
C GLY A 12 -6.56 24.30 16.71
N ARG A 13 -7.43 23.31 16.55
CA ARG A 13 -7.55 22.18 17.48
C ARG A 13 -6.57 21.08 17.10
N ALA A 14 -5.91 20.49 18.09
CA ALA A 14 -5.05 19.33 17.88
C ALA A 14 -5.87 18.13 17.41
N GLU A 15 -5.37 17.41 16.42
CA GLU A 15 -5.92 16.13 15.99
C GLU A 15 -5.15 15.00 16.70
N LEU A 16 -5.87 14.09 17.36
CA LEU A 16 -5.32 12.98 18.13
C LEU A 16 -5.74 11.64 17.52
N PHE A 17 -4.81 10.68 17.49
CA PHE A 17 -5.00 9.39 16.83
C PHE A 17 -4.56 8.24 17.74
N GLY A 18 -5.42 7.24 17.90
CA GLY A 18 -5.09 5.97 18.54
C GLY A 18 -5.10 4.83 17.51
N PHE A 19 -4.12 3.92 17.57
CA PHE A 19 -4.05 2.72 16.72
C PHE A 19 -4.08 1.43 17.53
N ASP A 20 -4.79 0.42 17.02
CA ASP A 20 -4.79 -0.93 17.59
C ASP A 20 -3.49 -1.69 17.24
N GLU A 21 -3.32 -2.91 17.75
CA GLU A 21 -2.11 -3.71 17.56
C GLU A 21 -1.80 -4.07 16.08
N VAL A 22 -2.82 -4.06 15.22
CA VAL A 22 -2.69 -4.31 13.78
C VAL A 22 -2.65 -3.02 12.96
N GLY A 23 -2.86 -1.88 13.63
CA GLY A 23 -2.74 -0.52 13.12
C GLY A 23 -4.00 0.05 12.47
N ASN A 24 -5.18 -0.44 12.82
CA ASN A 24 -6.40 0.29 12.52
C ASN A 24 -6.52 1.49 13.45
N LEU A 25 -7.04 2.60 12.93
CA LEU A 25 -7.29 3.80 13.70
C LEU A 25 -8.47 3.54 14.65
N TYR A 26 -8.26 3.26 15.95
CA TYR A 26 -9.35 2.86 16.86
C TYR A 26 -10.02 4.04 17.58
N ALA A 27 -9.34 5.19 17.69
CA ALA A 27 -9.86 6.37 18.35
C ALA A 27 -9.47 7.64 17.58
N THR A 28 -10.48 8.47 17.33
CA THR A 28 -10.35 9.87 16.88
C THR A 28 -11.27 10.74 17.72
N GLU A 29 -11.25 12.06 17.53
CA GLU A 29 -12.24 12.96 18.16
C GLU A 29 -13.70 12.62 17.76
N ALA A 30 -13.91 11.86 16.68
CA ALA A 30 -15.23 11.43 16.22
C ALA A 30 -15.77 10.19 16.96
N GLY A 31 -15.06 9.67 17.96
CA GLY A 31 -15.47 8.52 18.77
C GLY A 31 -14.72 7.23 18.45
N GLU A 32 -15.11 6.15 19.14
CA GLU A 32 -14.51 4.83 19.00
C GLU A 32 -14.87 4.18 17.66
N HIS A 33 -13.91 3.44 17.11
CA HIS A 33 -14.09 2.64 15.91
C HIS A 33 -14.09 1.14 16.25
N ALA A 34 -14.95 0.38 15.58
CA ALA A 34 -15.00 -1.07 15.69
C ALA A 34 -14.66 -1.71 14.35
N TYR A 35 -13.85 -2.76 14.37
CA TYR A 35 -13.39 -3.47 13.18
C TYR A 35 -13.71 -4.96 13.26
N ASP A 36 -13.87 -5.61 12.11
CA ASP A 36 -13.89 -7.08 12.04
C ASP A 36 -12.47 -7.68 12.10
N ARG A 37 -12.37 -9.01 12.10
CA ARG A 37 -11.08 -9.72 12.12
C ARG A 37 -10.22 -9.50 10.87
N GLY A 38 -10.84 -9.11 9.76
CA GLY A 38 -10.17 -8.75 8.50
C GLY A 38 -9.73 -7.28 8.43
N GLY A 39 -10.06 -6.48 9.45
CA GLY A 39 -9.79 -5.05 9.52
C GLY A 39 -10.84 -4.19 8.80
N ALA A 40 -11.98 -4.72 8.35
CA ALA A 40 -13.07 -3.92 7.80
C ALA A 40 -13.71 -3.08 8.92
N LEU A 41 -13.99 -1.79 8.66
CA LEU A 41 -14.52 -0.87 9.68
C LEU A 41 -16.01 -1.14 9.83
N LEU A 42 -16.48 -1.69 10.93
CA LEU A 42 -17.91 -1.96 11.14
C LEU A 42 -18.67 -0.74 11.67
N ARG A 43 -18.02 0.06 12.53
CA ARG A 43 -18.63 1.22 13.18
C ARG A 43 -17.61 2.31 13.46
N ARG A 44 -17.98 3.57 13.31
CA ARG A 44 -17.25 4.77 13.77
C ARG A 44 -18.22 5.72 14.45
N GLY A 45 -18.12 5.86 15.76
CA GLY A 45 -19.16 6.54 16.54
C GLY A 45 -20.53 5.93 16.27
N GLU A 46 -21.48 6.72 15.78
CA GLU A 46 -22.82 6.27 15.39
C GLU A 46 -22.95 5.90 13.91
N THR A 47 -21.87 5.98 13.12
CA THR A 47 -21.87 5.59 11.71
C THR A 47 -21.61 4.11 11.56
N ALA A 48 -22.48 3.41 10.83
CA ALA A 48 -22.35 1.98 10.53
C ALA A 48 -21.91 1.75 9.08
N TYR A 49 -21.19 0.66 8.87
CA TYR A 49 -20.61 0.29 7.57
C TYR A 49 -20.83 -1.20 7.30
N ALA A 50 -21.14 -1.56 6.06
CA ALA A 50 -21.36 -2.94 5.63
C ALA A 50 -20.51 -3.28 4.41
N TYR A 51 -20.07 -4.53 4.30
CA TYR A 51 -19.15 -5.01 3.27
C TYR A 51 -19.70 -6.25 2.55
N ASP A 52 -19.28 -6.46 1.31
CA ASP A 52 -19.54 -7.70 0.57
C ASP A 52 -18.60 -8.86 0.99
N GLU A 53 -18.80 -10.03 0.39
CA GLU A 53 -17.98 -11.24 0.62
C GLU A 53 -16.50 -11.06 0.25
N ARG A 54 -16.18 -10.07 -0.59
CA ARG A 54 -14.81 -9.68 -0.96
C ARG A 54 -14.28 -8.55 -0.08
N ALA A 55 -14.97 -8.27 1.02
CA ALA A 55 -14.66 -7.26 2.00
C ALA A 55 -14.60 -5.82 1.42
N ARG A 56 -15.35 -5.52 0.36
CA ARG A 56 -15.48 -4.16 -0.19
C ARG A 56 -16.70 -3.47 0.38
N LEU A 57 -16.58 -2.19 0.73
CA LEU A 57 -17.67 -1.42 1.32
C LEU A 57 -18.87 -1.40 0.36
N VAL A 58 -20.05 -1.80 0.83
CA VAL A 58 -21.31 -1.76 0.06
C VAL A 58 -22.33 -0.80 0.65
N GLU A 59 -22.20 -0.45 1.93
CA GLU A 59 -23.08 0.54 2.55
C GLU A 59 -22.37 1.34 3.67
N LYS A 60 -22.65 2.64 3.73
CA LYS A 60 -22.34 3.54 4.86
C LYS A 60 -23.63 4.18 5.32
N ARG A 61 -23.88 4.23 6.63
CA ARG A 61 -25.12 4.73 7.21
C ARG A 61 -24.84 5.60 8.43
N LEU A 62 -25.34 6.83 8.44
CA LEU A 62 -25.31 7.71 9.61
C LEU A 62 -26.56 7.51 10.47
N SER A 63 -26.49 8.00 11.71
CA SER A 63 -27.60 7.94 12.68
C SER A 63 -28.83 8.75 12.29
N ASP A 64 -28.67 9.77 11.44
CA ASP A 64 -29.76 10.57 10.88
C ASP A 64 -30.54 9.86 9.76
N GLY A 65 -30.12 8.64 9.39
CA GLY A 65 -30.70 7.85 8.30
C GLY A 65 -30.08 8.10 6.93
N SER A 66 -29.16 9.06 6.80
CA SER A 66 -28.38 9.28 5.58
C SER A 66 -27.61 8.01 5.22
N ARG A 67 -27.70 7.60 3.96
CA ARG A 67 -27.13 6.33 3.48
C ARG A 67 -26.41 6.47 2.14
N TRP A 68 -25.28 5.78 2.02
CA TRP A 68 -24.54 5.61 0.78
C TRP A 68 -24.57 4.13 0.42
N LYS A 69 -24.80 3.82 -0.85
CA LYS A 69 -24.71 2.45 -1.37
C LYS A 69 -23.68 2.38 -2.46
N TYR A 70 -22.73 1.47 -2.32
CA TYR A 70 -21.58 1.32 -3.21
C TYR A 70 -21.75 0.06 -4.03
N THR A 71 -21.61 0.17 -5.35
CA THR A 71 -21.69 -0.96 -6.29
C THR A 71 -20.36 -1.14 -6.98
N TRP A 72 -19.87 -2.37 -7.02
CA TRP A 72 -18.57 -2.72 -7.59
C TRP A 72 -18.74 -3.55 -8.86
N ASP A 73 -17.87 -3.35 -9.85
CA ASP A 73 -17.84 -4.17 -11.05
C ASP A 73 -17.14 -5.53 -10.81
N GLY A 74 -17.23 -6.42 -11.81
CA GLY A 74 -16.61 -7.75 -11.77
C GLY A 74 -15.08 -7.74 -11.75
N ARG A 75 -14.44 -6.58 -11.99
CA ARG A 75 -12.99 -6.38 -11.91
C ARG A 75 -12.54 -5.79 -10.58
N GLY A 76 -13.45 -5.56 -9.64
CA GLY A 76 -13.08 -5.00 -8.33
C GLY A 76 -13.09 -3.48 -8.26
N ARG A 77 -13.56 -2.76 -9.29
CA ARG A 77 -13.58 -1.29 -9.33
C ARG A 77 -14.93 -0.76 -8.90
N LEU A 78 -14.97 0.40 -8.24
CA LEU A 78 -16.22 1.02 -7.84
C LEU A 78 -16.97 1.50 -9.09
N ALA A 79 -18.10 0.88 -9.39
CA ALA A 79 -18.90 1.20 -10.57
C ALA A 79 -19.84 2.39 -10.33
N SER A 80 -20.47 2.43 -9.15
CA SER A 80 -21.36 3.54 -8.79
C SER A 80 -21.57 3.71 -7.29
N VAL A 81 -21.99 4.90 -6.89
CA VAL A 81 -22.44 5.25 -5.54
C VAL A 81 -23.81 5.90 -5.61
N VAL A 82 -24.77 5.39 -4.84
CA VAL A 82 -26.02 6.10 -4.55
C VAL A 82 -25.80 6.89 -3.27
N VAL A 83 -25.94 8.21 -3.34
CA VAL A 83 -25.70 9.13 -2.21
C VAL A 83 -27.04 9.42 -1.49
N PRO A 84 -27.05 10.04 -0.28
CA PRO A 84 -28.24 10.13 0.56
C PRO A 84 -29.46 10.80 -0.09
N ASP A 85 -29.24 11.79 -0.95
CA ASP A 85 -30.31 12.50 -1.68
C ASP A 85 -30.88 11.70 -2.88
N GLY A 86 -30.38 10.49 -3.11
CA GLY A 86 -30.82 9.59 -4.16
C GLY A 86 -30.14 9.79 -5.51
N ARG A 87 -29.20 10.76 -5.64
CA ARG A 87 -28.36 10.85 -6.84
C ARG A 87 -27.48 9.62 -6.99
N VAL A 88 -27.16 9.29 -8.25
CA VAL A 88 -26.27 8.19 -8.61
C VAL A 88 -25.02 8.76 -9.24
N VAL A 89 -23.87 8.45 -8.67
CA VAL A 89 -22.54 8.79 -9.20
C VAL A 89 -21.99 7.54 -9.87
N GLU A 90 -21.75 7.58 -11.18
CA GLU A 90 -21.26 6.45 -11.97
C GLU A 90 -19.83 6.72 -12.45
N PHE A 91 -18.98 5.68 -12.45
CA PHE A 91 -17.59 5.79 -12.85
C PHE A 91 -17.28 4.87 -14.04
N ILE A 92 -16.50 5.38 -14.99
CA ILE A 92 -16.10 4.67 -16.21
C ILE A 92 -14.59 4.63 -16.26
N TYR A 93 -14.04 3.48 -16.64
CA TYR A 93 -12.61 3.19 -16.58
C TYR A 93 -12.09 2.57 -17.87
N ASP A 94 -10.80 2.78 -18.14
CA ASP A 94 -10.07 2.00 -19.14
C ASP A 94 -9.57 0.65 -18.58
N ALA A 95 -8.79 -0.07 -19.39
CA ALA A 95 -8.20 -1.36 -19.02
C ALA A 95 -7.10 -1.26 -17.94
N PHE A 96 -6.49 -0.08 -17.78
CA PHE A 96 -5.44 0.20 -16.80
C PHE A 96 -5.98 0.77 -15.49
N CYS A 97 -7.30 0.66 -15.27
CA CYS A 97 -8.02 1.22 -14.13
C CYS A 97 -7.96 2.75 -14.02
N ARG A 98 -7.59 3.46 -15.09
CA ARG A 98 -7.68 4.93 -15.12
C ARG A 98 -9.12 5.32 -15.34
N ARG A 99 -9.63 6.22 -14.51
CA ARG A 99 -11.00 6.74 -14.62
C ARG A 99 -11.10 7.66 -15.83
N LEU A 100 -11.93 7.30 -16.80
CA LEU A 100 -12.20 8.08 -18.02
C LEU A 100 -13.34 9.08 -17.83
N ALA A 101 -14.33 8.75 -17.00
CA ALA A 101 -15.44 9.64 -16.74
C ALA A 101 -16.12 9.39 -15.39
N LYS A 102 -16.75 10.46 -14.87
CA LYS A 102 -17.69 10.45 -13.74
C LYS A 102 -19.01 11.06 -14.20
N ARG A 103 -20.13 10.39 -13.97
CA ARG A 103 -21.47 10.90 -14.28
C ARG A 103 -22.27 11.04 -13.01
N VAL A 104 -22.93 12.17 -12.82
CA VAL A 104 -23.86 12.39 -11.71
C VAL A 104 -25.26 12.43 -12.30
N ARG A 105 -26.14 11.55 -11.84
CA ARG A 105 -27.54 11.48 -12.25
C ARG A 105 -28.48 11.78 -11.10
N SER A 106 -29.62 12.37 -11.40
CA SER A 106 -30.73 12.47 -10.46
C SER A 106 -31.28 11.08 -10.12
N SER A 107 -32.10 11.01 -9.08
CA SER A 107 -32.85 9.79 -8.73
C SER A 107 -33.79 9.31 -9.85
N GLN A 108 -34.12 10.18 -10.82
CA GLN A 108 -34.93 9.88 -11.99
C GLN A 108 -34.10 9.52 -13.24
N GLY A 109 -32.76 9.45 -13.11
CA GLY A 109 -31.85 9.05 -14.19
C GLY A 109 -31.36 10.19 -15.11
N GLN A 110 -31.84 11.42 -14.89
CA GLN A 110 -31.39 12.60 -15.65
C GLN A 110 -29.92 12.90 -15.37
N LEU A 111 -29.12 13.13 -16.40
CA LEU A 111 -27.73 13.57 -16.25
C LEU A 111 -27.70 15.00 -15.68
N LEU A 112 -27.03 15.18 -14.54
CA LEU A 112 -26.85 16.46 -13.87
C LEU A 112 -25.43 17.02 -14.11
N ALA A 113 -24.44 16.14 -14.12
CA ALA A 113 -23.06 16.50 -14.41
C ALA A 113 -22.30 15.36 -15.07
N LEU A 114 -21.30 15.72 -15.88
CA LEU A 114 -20.34 14.81 -16.48
C LEU A 114 -18.94 15.39 -16.38
N THR A 115 -18.03 14.65 -15.77
CA THR A 115 -16.60 14.94 -15.80
C THR A 115 -15.92 13.92 -16.71
N ARG A 116 -15.15 14.37 -17.70
CA ARG A 116 -14.26 13.53 -18.50
C ARG A 116 -12.82 13.78 -18.08
N PHE A 117 -12.04 12.71 -18.06
CA PHE A 117 -10.64 12.74 -17.64
C PHE A 117 -9.75 12.28 -18.78
N VAL A 118 -8.69 13.03 -19.05
CA VAL A 118 -7.66 12.70 -20.02
C VAL A 118 -6.37 12.45 -19.27
N TRP A 119 -5.70 11.36 -19.63
CA TRP A 119 -4.51 10.88 -18.96
C TRP A 119 -3.31 10.93 -19.90
N ASP A 120 -2.17 11.35 -19.37
CA ASP A 120 -0.87 11.10 -19.96
C ASP A 120 -0.15 10.07 -19.10
N ASP A 121 -0.05 8.84 -19.61
CA ASP A 121 0.38 7.66 -18.86
C ASP A 121 -0.29 7.54 -17.46
N GLN A 122 0.42 7.90 -16.39
CA GLN A 122 -0.02 7.82 -14.99
C GLN A 122 -0.60 9.14 -14.47
N HIS A 123 -0.44 10.25 -15.18
CA HIS A 123 -0.86 11.59 -14.76
C HIS A 123 -2.25 11.93 -15.29
N LEU A 124 -3.10 12.48 -14.42
CA LEU A 124 -4.34 13.12 -14.85
C LEU A 124 -4.00 14.46 -15.49
N LEU A 125 -3.91 14.49 -16.81
CA LEU A 125 -3.49 15.67 -17.57
C LEU A 125 -4.59 16.73 -17.65
N HIS A 126 -5.84 16.32 -17.86
CA HIS A 126 -6.91 17.26 -18.16
C HIS A 126 -8.27 16.74 -17.69
N GLU A 127 -9.13 17.67 -17.29
CA GLU A 127 -10.53 17.40 -17.03
C GLU A 127 -11.46 18.38 -17.74
N GLU A 128 -12.56 17.86 -18.25
CA GLU A 128 -13.69 18.62 -18.80
C GLU A 128 -14.90 18.35 -17.92
N ARG A 129 -15.47 19.39 -17.31
CA ARG A 129 -16.62 19.33 -16.41
C ARG A 129 -17.81 20.01 -17.04
N MET A 130 -18.78 19.21 -17.42
CA MET A 130 -20.08 19.69 -17.87
C MET A 130 -21.07 19.65 -16.71
N ARG A 131 -21.69 20.79 -16.40
CA ARG A 131 -22.86 20.88 -15.50
C ARG A 131 -24.09 21.25 -16.32
N VAL A 132 -25.16 20.50 -16.14
CA VAL A 132 -26.46 20.82 -16.75
C VAL A 132 -27.10 21.92 -15.91
N ALA A 133 -26.90 23.17 -16.30
CA ALA A 133 -27.62 24.30 -15.73
C ALA A 133 -29.11 24.28 -16.18
N SER A 134 -29.94 25.10 -15.54
CA SER A 134 -31.33 25.43 -15.91
C SER A 134 -31.56 25.43 -17.43
N PRO A 135 -32.75 25.05 -17.93
CA PRO A 135 -32.88 24.31 -19.18
C PRO A 135 -32.26 25.00 -20.40
N GLY A 136 -31.20 24.40 -20.95
CA GLY A 136 -30.83 24.55 -22.37
C GLY A 136 -29.34 24.73 -22.69
N VAL A 137 -28.52 25.25 -21.77
CA VAL A 137 -27.10 25.50 -22.04
C VAL A 137 -26.24 24.84 -20.96
N PRO A 138 -25.52 23.75 -21.27
CA PRO A 138 -24.54 23.21 -20.33
C PRO A 138 -23.41 24.22 -20.11
N VAL A 139 -22.98 24.36 -18.86
CA VAL A 139 -21.72 25.05 -18.55
C VAL A 139 -20.62 24.00 -18.61
N THR A 140 -19.67 24.19 -19.51
CA THR A 140 -18.47 23.35 -19.59
C THR A 140 -17.29 24.14 -19.08
N GLU A 141 -16.63 23.60 -18.05
CA GLU A 141 -15.38 24.10 -17.50
C GLU A 141 -14.27 23.13 -17.89
N THR A 142 -13.10 23.65 -18.27
CA THR A 142 -11.92 22.81 -18.51
C THR A 142 -10.78 23.19 -17.59
N ARG A 143 -10.00 22.18 -17.19
CA ARG A 143 -8.76 22.36 -16.42
C ARG A 143 -7.68 21.44 -16.95
N THR A 144 -6.54 22.01 -17.30
CA THR A 144 -5.32 21.26 -17.68
C THR A 144 -4.29 21.38 -16.58
N TYR A 145 -3.81 20.26 -16.06
CA TYR A 145 -2.78 20.22 -15.02
C TYR A 145 -1.39 20.16 -15.64
N VAL A 146 -0.44 20.83 -15.00
CA VAL A 146 0.98 20.83 -15.37
C VAL A 146 1.76 20.14 -14.26
N PHE A 147 2.49 19.09 -14.60
CA PHE A 147 3.36 18.35 -13.68
C PHE A 147 4.82 18.54 -14.08
N PRO A 148 5.75 18.71 -13.12
CA PRO A 148 7.17 18.57 -13.39
C PRO A 148 7.52 17.14 -13.77
N ASP A 149 8.57 16.97 -14.57
CA ASP A 149 9.11 15.66 -14.92
C ASP A 149 9.40 14.83 -13.66
N GLY A 150 8.88 13.60 -13.62
CA GLY A 150 9.09 12.67 -12.50
C GLY A 150 8.33 13.00 -11.21
N SER A 151 7.46 14.02 -11.19
CA SER A 151 6.64 14.39 -10.03
C SER A 151 5.17 14.03 -10.21
N PHE A 152 4.53 13.54 -9.16
CA PHE A 152 3.08 13.36 -9.07
C PHE A 152 2.37 14.51 -8.33
N ALA A 153 3.13 15.44 -7.77
CA ALA A 153 2.59 16.69 -7.24
C ALA A 153 2.43 17.69 -8.40
N PRO A 154 1.26 18.35 -8.53
CA PRO A 154 1.01 19.31 -9.61
C PRO A 154 1.84 20.58 -9.37
N LEU A 155 2.38 21.16 -10.43
CA LEU A 155 3.05 22.46 -10.40
C LEU A 155 2.06 23.60 -10.62
N ALA A 156 1.18 23.44 -11.61
CA ALA A 156 0.24 24.47 -12.00
C ALA A 156 -0.98 23.88 -12.69
N HIS A 157 -1.96 24.72 -12.98
CA HIS A 157 -3.04 24.39 -13.88
C HIS A 157 -3.44 25.59 -14.75
N ILE A 158 -4.18 25.29 -15.81
CA ILE A 158 -4.74 26.23 -16.76
C ILE A 158 -6.23 25.95 -16.88
N ASP A 159 -7.06 26.92 -16.50
CA ASP A 159 -8.52 26.89 -16.71
C ASP A 159 -8.90 27.58 -18.03
N ASP A 160 -10.20 27.65 -18.35
CA ASP A 160 -10.74 28.17 -19.62
C ASP A 160 -10.25 29.58 -20.00
N GLY A 161 -9.78 30.38 -19.04
CA GLY A 161 -9.20 31.70 -19.27
C GLY A 161 -7.75 31.70 -19.77
N GLY A 162 -7.09 30.54 -19.82
CA GLY A 162 -5.71 30.39 -20.30
C GLY A 162 -4.62 30.92 -19.34
N ALA A 163 -5.00 31.49 -18.20
CA ALA A 163 -4.06 31.94 -17.19
C ALA A 163 -3.48 30.74 -16.42
N LEU A 164 -2.18 30.77 -16.19
CA LEU A 164 -1.47 29.77 -15.40
C LEU A 164 -1.55 30.14 -13.91
N GLU A 165 -2.04 29.22 -13.10
CA GLU A 165 -2.07 29.34 -11.64
C GLU A 165 -1.25 28.20 -11.01
N PHE A 166 -0.38 28.56 -10.07
CA PHE A 166 0.65 27.68 -9.51
C PHE A 166 0.23 27.13 -8.16
N TYR A 167 0.45 25.83 -7.96
CA TYR A 167 0.24 25.19 -6.68
C TYR A 167 1.48 25.36 -5.78
N VAL A 168 1.26 25.73 -4.53
CA VAL A 168 2.26 25.56 -3.47
C VAL A 168 1.81 24.37 -2.63
N SER A 169 2.59 23.30 -2.68
CA SER A 169 2.26 22.05 -2.01
C SER A 169 2.93 21.94 -0.63
N ALA A 170 2.24 21.29 0.30
CA ALA A 170 2.83 20.78 1.53
C ALA A 170 3.93 19.74 1.23
N PRO A 171 4.81 19.40 2.19
CA PRO A 171 5.88 18.42 1.99
C PRO A 171 5.41 17.03 1.51
N ASN A 172 4.17 16.65 1.83
CA ASN A 172 3.54 15.41 1.36
C ASN A 172 2.83 15.55 0.00
N GLY A 173 3.04 16.65 -0.71
CA GLY A 173 2.49 16.93 -2.04
C GLY A 173 1.03 17.36 -2.07
N PHE A 174 0.40 17.59 -0.91
CA PHE A 174 -0.97 18.13 -0.86
C PHE A 174 -0.99 19.62 -1.29
N PRO A 175 -1.88 20.05 -2.20
CA PRO A 175 -1.95 21.46 -2.61
C PRO A 175 -2.53 22.35 -1.51
N ASP A 176 -1.70 23.17 -0.85
CA ASP A 176 -2.12 24.07 0.24
C ASP A 176 -2.55 25.45 -0.30
N LEU A 177 -1.77 26.02 -1.23
CA LEU A 177 -2.05 27.34 -1.79
C LEU A 177 -2.14 27.28 -3.31
N LEU A 178 -2.92 28.22 -3.84
CA LEU A 178 -2.94 28.55 -5.24
C LEU A 178 -2.45 29.99 -5.41
N VAL A 179 -1.49 30.19 -6.31
CA VAL A 179 -0.80 31.46 -6.52
C VAL A 179 -0.91 31.86 -7.98
N THR A 180 -1.27 33.11 -8.24
CA THR A 180 -1.35 33.66 -9.60
C THR A 180 0.05 33.84 -10.21
N SER A 181 0.11 34.06 -11.52
CA SER A 181 1.37 34.40 -12.22
C SER A 181 2.05 35.69 -11.73
N SER A 182 1.31 36.57 -11.03
CA SER A 182 1.86 37.78 -10.39
C SER A 182 2.38 37.54 -8.96
N GLY A 183 2.33 36.30 -8.47
CA GLY A 183 2.77 35.94 -7.11
C GLY A 183 1.74 36.24 -6.02
N GLN A 184 0.49 36.54 -6.37
CA GLN A 184 -0.58 36.77 -5.38
C GLN A 184 -1.24 35.45 -4.99
N ILE A 185 -1.57 35.29 -3.71
CA ILE A 185 -2.34 34.12 -3.24
C ILE A 185 -3.79 34.27 -3.73
N ALA A 186 -4.21 33.36 -4.61
CA ALA A 186 -5.56 33.29 -5.15
C ALA A 186 -6.50 32.51 -4.23
N ALA A 187 -6.02 31.41 -3.65
CA ALA A 187 -6.78 30.56 -2.76
C ALA A 187 -5.88 29.79 -1.78
N GLU A 188 -6.47 29.36 -0.68
CA GLU A 188 -5.86 28.50 0.33
C GLU A 188 -6.85 27.41 0.70
N GLN A 189 -6.36 26.18 0.87
CA GLN A 189 -7.12 25.08 1.45
C GLN A 189 -6.20 24.31 2.40
N ARG A 190 -6.74 23.79 3.50
CA ARG A 190 -5.98 22.97 4.44
C ARG A 190 -6.65 21.64 4.65
N ALA A 191 -5.86 20.58 4.58
CA ALA A 191 -6.31 19.26 4.97
C ALA A 191 -6.07 18.98 6.45
N ARG A 192 -6.99 18.22 7.05
CA ARG A 192 -6.74 17.40 8.23
C ARG A 192 -5.61 16.41 7.98
N ALA A 193 -5.08 15.81 9.04
CA ALA A 193 -3.95 14.89 8.93
C ALA A 193 -4.11 13.81 7.85
N PHE A 194 -5.33 13.27 7.71
CA PHE A 194 -5.67 12.21 6.76
C PHE A 194 -6.32 12.71 5.46
N GLY A 195 -6.16 13.99 5.11
CA GLY A 195 -6.53 14.51 3.78
C GLY A 195 -7.93 15.13 3.68
N ALA A 196 -8.75 15.06 4.74
CA ALA A 196 -10.08 15.67 4.73
C ALA A 196 -9.97 17.20 4.69
N VAL A 197 -10.61 17.81 3.69
CA VAL A 197 -10.70 19.26 3.53
C VAL A 197 -12.08 19.71 3.98
N GLN A 198 -12.15 20.81 4.72
CA GLN A 198 -13.42 21.42 5.13
C GLN A 198 -13.73 22.63 4.25
N GLY A 199 -14.99 22.80 3.89
CA GLY A 199 -15.43 23.90 3.04
C GLY A 199 -15.20 23.62 1.54
N GLU A 200 -15.28 24.68 0.75
CA GLU A 200 -15.10 24.62 -0.70
C GLU A 200 -13.61 24.53 -1.05
N ALA A 201 -13.25 23.51 -1.83
CA ALA A 201 -11.87 23.27 -2.26
C ALA A 201 -11.61 23.93 -3.61
N PHE A 202 -10.51 24.67 -3.75
CA PHE A 202 -10.16 25.32 -5.04
C PHE A 202 -9.68 24.32 -6.11
N THR A 203 -9.34 23.10 -5.69
CA THR A 203 -8.92 22.01 -6.58
C THR A 203 -9.46 20.68 -6.08
N PRO A 204 -9.82 19.73 -6.96
CA PRO A 204 -10.17 18.37 -6.55
C PRO A 204 -8.94 17.55 -6.14
N LEU A 205 -7.73 18.00 -6.46
CA LEU A 205 -6.50 17.27 -6.13
C LEU A 205 -6.31 17.22 -4.62
N ARG A 206 -5.88 16.06 -4.11
CA ARG A 206 -5.62 15.82 -2.67
C ARG A 206 -4.17 15.38 -2.50
N PHE A 207 -3.91 14.28 -1.78
CA PHE A 207 -2.58 13.68 -1.80
C PHE A 207 -2.20 13.31 -3.24
N PRO A 208 -0.90 13.24 -3.58
CA PRO A 208 -0.45 12.80 -4.90
C PRO A 208 -1.15 11.50 -5.33
N GLY A 209 -1.71 11.49 -6.55
CA GLY A 209 -2.52 10.38 -7.08
C GLY A 209 -4.02 10.47 -6.80
N GLN A 210 -4.45 11.32 -5.86
CA GLN A 210 -5.84 11.38 -5.40
C GLN A 210 -6.66 12.51 -6.03
N TYR A 211 -7.89 12.18 -6.40
CA TYR A 211 -8.91 13.12 -6.87
C TYR A 211 -10.17 13.02 -6.00
N ALA A 212 -10.59 14.12 -5.38
CA ALA A 212 -11.78 14.18 -4.54
C ALA A 212 -13.08 14.21 -5.37
N ASP A 213 -14.00 13.30 -5.04
CA ASP A 213 -15.37 13.30 -5.53
C ASP A 213 -16.31 13.82 -4.45
N GLU A 214 -16.56 15.13 -4.49
CA GLU A 214 -17.41 15.85 -3.53
C GLU A 214 -18.79 15.20 -3.35
N GLU A 215 -19.34 14.62 -4.41
CA GLU A 215 -20.64 13.95 -4.36
C GLU A 215 -20.65 12.76 -3.41
N THR A 216 -19.52 12.03 -3.32
CA THR A 216 -19.41 10.80 -2.53
C THR A 216 -18.64 10.99 -1.22
N GLY A 217 -17.86 12.08 -1.13
CA GLY A 217 -16.91 12.31 -0.04
C GLY A 217 -15.66 11.43 -0.11
N LEU A 218 -15.48 10.65 -1.18
CA LEU A 218 -14.31 9.80 -1.39
C LEU A 218 -13.27 10.47 -2.27
N CYS A 219 -12.02 10.02 -2.14
CA CYS A 219 -10.96 10.31 -3.08
C CYS A 219 -10.72 9.08 -3.96
N TYR A 220 -10.88 9.23 -5.28
CA TYR A 220 -10.38 8.26 -6.25
C TYR A 220 -8.85 8.22 -6.19
N ASN A 221 -8.29 7.01 -6.03
CA ASN A 221 -6.85 6.77 -6.05
C ASN A 221 -6.55 5.53 -6.90
N ARG A 222 -6.74 5.71 -8.22
CA ARG A 222 -6.58 4.70 -9.28
C ARG A 222 -7.20 3.33 -8.96
N HIS A 223 -6.47 2.43 -8.33
CA HIS A 223 -6.93 1.09 -8.03
C HIS A 223 -7.92 1.01 -6.85
N ARG A 224 -7.96 2.03 -6.00
CA ARG A 224 -8.83 2.07 -4.82
C ARG A 224 -9.52 3.42 -4.63
N TYR A 225 -10.48 3.45 -3.71
CA TYR A 225 -11.14 4.66 -3.24
C TYR A 225 -10.84 4.86 -1.75
N TYR A 226 -10.36 6.06 -1.43
CA TYR A 226 -9.94 6.47 -0.10
C TYR A 226 -11.04 7.31 0.55
N ASP A 227 -11.41 7.00 1.80
CA ASP A 227 -12.30 7.84 2.62
C ASP A 227 -11.40 8.73 3.51
N PRO A 228 -11.27 10.03 3.21
CA PRO A 228 -10.41 10.94 3.96
C PRO A 228 -10.96 11.29 5.36
N ASP A 229 -12.27 11.14 5.59
CA ASP A 229 -12.87 11.37 6.91
C ASP A 229 -12.52 10.25 7.88
N VAL A 230 -12.37 9.03 7.35
CA VAL A 230 -12.01 7.82 8.11
C VAL A 230 -10.49 7.58 8.10
N GLY A 231 -9.80 8.06 7.07
CA GLY A 231 -8.36 7.88 6.90
C GLY A 231 -7.96 6.52 6.33
N ARG A 232 -8.80 5.91 5.47
CA ARG A 232 -8.55 4.55 4.95
C ARG A 232 -9.24 4.27 3.62
N TYR A 233 -8.77 3.26 2.90
CA TYR A 233 -9.45 2.74 1.72
C TYR A 233 -10.76 2.02 2.05
N ILE A 234 -11.71 2.05 1.13
CA ILE A 234 -13.03 1.39 1.29
C ILE A 234 -13.05 -0.03 0.71
N SER A 235 -11.95 -0.48 0.11
CA SER A 235 -11.75 -1.83 -0.39
C SER A 235 -10.38 -2.36 0.07
N PRO A 236 -10.22 -3.68 0.17
CA PRO A 236 -8.92 -4.28 0.40
C PRO A 236 -7.96 -3.91 -0.72
N ASP A 237 -6.67 -3.86 -0.40
CA ASP A 237 -5.62 -3.80 -1.39
C ASP A 237 -5.72 -5.00 -2.35
N PRO A 238 -5.88 -4.80 -3.67
CA PRO A 238 -5.84 -5.88 -4.65
C PRO A 238 -4.49 -6.61 -4.69
N VAL A 239 -3.44 -6.04 -4.09
CA VAL A 239 -2.15 -6.69 -3.89
C VAL A 239 -2.07 -7.51 -2.60
N GLU A 240 -3.09 -7.43 -1.74
CA GLU A 240 -3.28 -8.15 -0.48
C GLU A 240 -2.03 -8.25 0.40
N ILE A 241 -1.42 -7.11 0.71
CA ILE A 241 -0.31 -7.00 1.66
C ILE A 241 -0.79 -6.22 2.90
N VAL A 242 -0.18 -6.52 4.06
CA VAL A 242 -0.43 -6.03 5.42
C VAL A 242 -1.23 -4.70 5.50
N ARG A 243 -2.32 -4.68 6.29
CA ARG A 243 -3.33 -3.60 6.42
C ARG A 243 -4.13 -3.37 5.14
N ARG A 244 -5.06 -4.30 4.88
CA ARG A 244 -5.95 -4.35 3.71
C ARG A 244 -6.55 -2.99 3.29
N TYR A 245 -6.87 -2.13 4.25
CA TYR A 245 -7.50 -0.83 3.99
C TYR A 245 -6.60 0.37 4.32
N GLY A 246 -5.37 0.16 4.77
CA GLY A 246 -4.50 1.24 5.25
C GLY A 246 -4.06 2.19 4.13
N PHE A 247 -3.89 3.46 4.44
CA PHE A 247 -3.30 4.46 3.55
C PHE A 247 -1.98 4.95 4.12
N ALA A 248 -0.93 4.99 3.29
CA ALA A 248 0.37 5.58 3.61
C ALA A 248 0.88 5.19 5.01
N ASP A 249 0.64 3.95 5.42
CA ASP A 249 1.04 3.40 6.71
C ASP A 249 0.55 4.14 7.97
N ASN A 250 -0.50 4.95 7.85
CA ASN A 250 -0.94 5.94 8.84
C ASN A 250 0.13 7.00 9.16
N SER A 251 1.01 7.28 8.20
CA SER A 251 1.97 8.39 8.20
C SER A 251 1.75 9.33 7.00
N PRO A 252 0.54 9.87 6.80
CA PRO A 252 0.16 10.65 5.63
C PRO A 252 0.91 12.00 5.48
N LEU A 253 1.70 12.39 6.47
CA LEU A 253 2.56 13.58 6.41
C LEU A 253 3.93 13.31 5.78
N ASN A 254 4.35 12.05 5.72
CA ASN A 254 5.69 11.66 5.28
C ASN A 254 5.66 10.71 4.08
N THR A 255 4.50 10.09 3.82
CA THR A 255 4.37 8.99 2.88
C THR A 255 3.12 9.20 2.02
N VAL A 256 3.20 8.78 0.77
CA VAL A 256 2.12 8.87 -0.22
C VAL A 256 1.90 7.51 -0.89
N ASP A 257 0.68 7.24 -1.31
CA ASP A 257 0.31 6.06 -2.10
C ASP A 257 -0.25 6.56 -3.44
N LEU A 258 0.60 6.55 -4.48
CA LEU A 258 0.36 7.25 -5.74
C LEU A 258 -0.74 6.65 -6.61
N ASP A 259 -0.94 5.34 -6.50
CA ASP A 259 -1.87 4.60 -7.35
C ASP A 259 -2.84 3.72 -6.55
N GLY A 260 -2.75 3.80 -5.22
CA GLY A 260 -3.53 2.97 -4.33
C GLY A 260 -2.96 1.57 -4.19
N LEU A 261 -1.69 1.29 -4.48
CA LEU A 261 -1.06 -0.04 -4.37
C LEU A 261 0.33 -0.02 -3.70
N GLN A 262 0.66 1.01 -2.92
CA GLN A 262 2.01 1.33 -2.44
C GLN A 262 2.94 0.11 -2.12
N PRO A 263 4.09 -0.03 -2.84
CA PRO A 263 4.97 -1.21 -2.77
C PRO A 263 5.88 -1.25 -1.53
N MET A 264 6.16 -2.46 -1.05
CA MET A 264 7.14 -2.76 0.02
C MET A 264 8.51 -3.16 -0.53
N THR A 265 9.58 -2.64 0.06
CA THR A 265 10.97 -3.09 -0.16
C THR A 265 11.46 -3.84 1.07
N THR A 266 12.01 -5.04 0.91
CA THR A 266 12.68 -5.78 1.98
C THR A 266 14.18 -5.74 1.74
N THR A 267 14.95 -5.41 2.77
CA THR A 267 16.40 -5.31 2.78
C THR A 267 16.97 -6.26 3.83
N VAL A 268 17.83 -7.19 3.39
CA VAL A 268 18.63 -8.06 4.23
C VAL A 268 20.01 -7.41 4.40
N ARG A 269 20.26 -6.88 5.59
CA ARG A 269 21.58 -6.40 6.00
C ARG A 269 22.41 -7.59 6.46
N ARG A 270 23.64 -7.68 5.97
CA ARG A 270 24.48 -8.87 6.13
C ARG A 270 25.95 -8.55 6.24
N SER A 271 26.67 -9.43 6.92
CA SER A 271 28.12 -9.41 7.03
C SER A 271 28.69 -10.81 6.93
N GLN A 272 29.81 -10.94 6.24
CA GLN A 272 30.59 -12.17 6.23
C GLN A 272 31.24 -12.37 7.60
N ILE A 273 31.17 -13.58 8.15
CA ILE A 273 31.88 -13.95 9.38
C ILE A 273 33.26 -14.48 8.99
N ASN A 274 34.30 -13.80 9.46
CA ASN A 274 35.69 -14.19 9.24
C ASN A 274 36.11 -15.32 10.21
N PRO A 275 37.18 -16.07 9.92
CA PRO A 275 37.68 -17.15 10.79
C PRO A 275 38.02 -16.69 12.22
N ASP A 276 38.38 -15.41 12.39
CA ASP A 276 38.69 -14.79 13.68
C ASP A 276 37.45 -14.28 14.45
N GLY A 277 36.25 -14.51 13.91
CA GLY A 277 34.99 -14.07 14.49
C GLY A 277 34.61 -12.62 14.19
N SER A 278 35.46 -11.86 13.49
CA SER A 278 35.13 -10.51 13.03
C SER A 278 34.09 -10.56 11.89
N ARG A 279 33.35 -9.45 11.73
CA ARG A 279 32.31 -9.30 10.69
C ARG A 279 32.74 -8.27 9.65
N THR A 280 32.72 -8.67 8.38
CA THR A 280 32.95 -7.76 7.24
C THR A 280 31.63 -7.45 6.55
N PRO A 281 31.20 -6.17 6.46
CA PRO A 281 29.95 -5.79 5.83
C PRO A 281 29.86 -6.26 4.38
N LEU A 282 28.72 -6.84 4.01
CA LEU A 282 28.38 -7.21 2.64
C LEU A 282 27.35 -6.23 2.07
N PRO A 283 27.28 -6.02 0.74
CA PRO A 283 26.22 -5.26 0.13
C PRO A 283 24.85 -5.85 0.49
N ASN A 284 23.89 -5.01 0.89
CA ASN A 284 22.55 -5.48 1.24
C ASN A 284 21.91 -6.28 0.09
N ALA A 285 21.16 -7.33 0.42
CA ALA A 285 20.27 -7.96 -0.54
C ALA A 285 18.89 -7.32 -0.41
N SER A 286 18.27 -6.94 -1.53
CA SER A 286 16.98 -6.25 -1.52
C SER A 286 15.97 -6.91 -2.45
N GLY A 287 14.70 -6.89 -2.07
CA GLY A 287 13.57 -7.32 -2.89
C GLY A 287 12.45 -6.30 -2.81
N VAL A 288 11.78 -6.03 -3.93
CA VAL A 288 10.68 -5.06 -4.03
C VAL A 288 9.40 -5.81 -4.39
N SER A 289 8.30 -5.55 -3.69
CA SER A 289 6.99 -6.09 -4.05
C SER A 289 6.51 -5.36 -5.30
N MET A 290 6.42 -6.06 -6.43
CA MET A 290 5.92 -5.47 -7.67
C MET A 290 4.55 -6.04 -8.03
N GLY A 291 3.59 -5.14 -8.22
CA GLY A 291 2.28 -5.47 -8.75
C GLY A 291 2.38 -5.71 -10.25
N LEU A 292 2.48 -6.99 -10.65
CA LEU A 292 2.57 -7.47 -12.04
C LEU A 292 3.92 -7.15 -12.70
N ARG A 293 4.80 -8.16 -12.82
CA ARG A 293 5.98 -8.09 -13.70
C ARG A 293 5.92 -9.09 -14.83
N ASP A 294 6.62 -8.68 -15.88
CA ASP A 294 6.94 -9.30 -17.16
C ASP A 294 6.96 -10.85 -17.16
N PRO A 295 6.11 -11.51 -17.97
CA PRO A 295 6.13 -12.97 -18.17
C PRO A 295 7.49 -13.50 -18.66
N ASP A 296 8.32 -12.64 -19.27
CA ASP A 296 9.58 -13.02 -19.90
C ASP A 296 10.79 -12.88 -18.97
N ASN A 297 10.62 -12.36 -17.74
CA ASN A 297 11.72 -12.22 -16.77
C ASN A 297 11.26 -12.42 -15.30
N PRO A 298 10.97 -13.66 -14.88
CA PRO A 298 10.60 -13.96 -13.50
C PRO A 298 11.79 -13.74 -12.56
N VAL A 299 11.54 -13.16 -11.37
CA VAL A 299 12.50 -13.24 -10.25
C VAL A 299 12.68 -14.71 -9.93
N ASP A 300 13.87 -15.25 -10.18
CA ASP A 300 14.20 -16.64 -9.86
C ASP A 300 14.20 -16.77 -8.33
N ILE A 301 13.26 -17.52 -7.79
CA ILE A 301 13.15 -17.76 -6.36
C ILE A 301 14.01 -18.98 -6.01
N HIS A 302 14.85 -18.81 -5.00
CA HIS A 302 15.73 -19.87 -4.55
C HIS A 302 14.89 -21.10 -4.14
N PRO A 303 15.18 -22.32 -4.63
CA PRO A 303 14.37 -23.51 -4.34
C PRO A 303 14.13 -23.74 -2.84
N THR A 304 15.15 -23.49 -2.02
CA THR A 304 15.04 -23.55 -0.55
C THR A 304 14.14 -22.49 0.04
N VAL A 305 14.14 -21.26 -0.48
CA VAL A 305 13.15 -20.24 -0.10
C VAL A 305 11.75 -20.72 -0.52
N TRP A 306 11.62 -21.28 -1.72
CA TRP A 306 10.35 -21.81 -2.23
C TRP A 306 9.74 -22.88 -1.32
N ASN A 307 10.54 -23.83 -0.89
CA ASN A 307 10.10 -24.97 -0.08
C ASN A 307 9.79 -24.62 1.38
N ASN A 308 10.24 -23.46 1.88
CA ASN A 308 10.08 -23.03 3.27
C ASN A 308 9.01 -21.96 3.50
N MET A 309 8.28 -21.57 2.45
CA MET A 309 7.11 -20.72 2.61
C MET A 309 5.95 -21.48 3.29
N ALA A 310 4.99 -20.75 3.89
CA ALA A 310 3.88 -21.32 4.68
C ALA A 310 3.00 -22.32 3.88
N PRO A 311 2.18 -23.16 4.55
CA PRO A 311 1.82 -24.49 4.05
C PRO A 311 1.11 -24.46 2.70
N GLN A 312 1.65 -25.22 1.75
CA GLN A 312 1.04 -25.49 0.46
C GLN A 312 -0.12 -26.46 0.66
N ALA A 313 -1.34 -26.06 0.31
CA ALA A 313 -2.44 -27.00 0.21
C ALA A 313 -2.36 -27.68 -1.18
N PRO A 314 -2.47 -29.01 -1.29
CA PRO A 314 -2.52 -29.66 -2.58
C PRO A 314 -3.83 -29.31 -3.28
N VAL A 315 -3.75 -28.83 -4.53
CA VAL A 315 -4.91 -28.61 -5.40
C VAL A 315 -4.74 -29.50 -6.63
N GLN A 316 -5.72 -30.37 -6.90
CA GLN A 316 -5.72 -31.17 -8.13
C GLN A 316 -6.06 -30.28 -9.32
N ALA A 317 -5.15 -30.19 -10.29
CA ALA A 317 -5.42 -29.53 -11.56
C ALA A 317 -6.36 -30.41 -12.42
N ALA A 318 -7.12 -29.79 -13.31
CA ALA A 318 -8.10 -30.48 -14.17
C ALA A 318 -7.48 -31.56 -15.09
N ASN A 319 -6.17 -31.54 -15.27
CA ASN A 319 -5.38 -32.53 -16.04
C ASN A 319 -4.81 -33.67 -15.18
N GLY A 320 -5.18 -33.75 -13.88
CA GLY A 320 -4.71 -34.78 -12.97
C GLY A 320 -3.32 -34.54 -12.35
N SER A 321 -2.66 -33.41 -12.62
CA SER A 321 -1.42 -33.04 -11.92
C SER A 321 -1.71 -32.44 -10.55
N THR A 322 -0.92 -32.80 -9.54
CA THR A 322 -0.95 -32.14 -8.24
C THR A 322 -0.26 -30.79 -8.37
N ASN A 323 -1.03 -29.70 -8.35
CA ASN A 323 -0.50 -28.34 -8.28
C ASN A 323 -0.48 -27.89 -6.82
N TRP A 324 0.66 -27.35 -6.39
CA TRP A 324 0.79 -26.77 -5.07
C TRP A 324 0.31 -25.31 -5.13
N GLN A 325 -0.79 -24.99 -4.45
CA GLN A 325 -1.26 -23.60 -4.32
C GLN A 325 -1.08 -23.13 -2.88
N PHE A 326 -0.58 -21.90 -2.75
CA PHE A 326 -0.57 -21.19 -1.47
C PHE A 326 -2.01 -20.94 -1.04
N PRO A 327 -2.35 -21.04 0.26
CA PRO A 327 -3.72 -20.84 0.72
C PRO A 327 -4.13 -19.40 0.37
N GLN A 328 -5.03 -19.27 -0.62
CA GLN A 328 -5.65 -18.03 -1.07
C GLN A 328 -4.78 -17.03 -1.89
N ALA A 329 -3.58 -17.38 -2.34
CA ALA A 329 -2.77 -16.41 -3.11
C ALA A 329 -3.14 -16.38 -4.60
N THR A 330 -3.71 -15.28 -5.07
CA THR A 330 -3.83 -14.94 -6.50
C THR A 330 -2.49 -14.49 -7.13
N ARG A 331 -1.35 -14.67 -6.44
CA ARG A 331 -0.03 -14.17 -6.86
C ARG A 331 1.10 -15.17 -6.63
N PRO A 332 2.05 -15.29 -7.58
CA PRO A 332 3.29 -16.04 -7.38
C PRO A 332 4.14 -15.44 -6.25
N PRO A 333 4.76 -16.26 -5.39
CA PRO A 333 5.70 -15.83 -4.35
C PRO A 333 6.87 -14.96 -4.81
N ALA A 334 7.23 -15.06 -6.10
CA ALA A 334 8.23 -14.22 -6.76
C ALA A 334 7.90 -12.72 -6.72
N ASN A 335 6.64 -12.36 -6.44
CA ASN A 335 6.16 -10.98 -6.37
C ASN A 335 6.15 -10.41 -4.93
N CYS A 336 6.64 -11.18 -3.95
CA CYS A 336 6.78 -10.72 -2.56
C CYS A 336 8.22 -10.22 -2.31
N SER A 337 8.34 -9.10 -1.58
CA SER A 337 9.64 -8.45 -1.33
C SER A 337 10.60 -9.31 -0.51
N GLU A 338 10.12 -10.05 0.49
CA GLU A 338 10.97 -10.85 1.40
C GLU A 338 11.49 -12.15 0.76
N PRO A 339 10.67 -13.00 0.10
CA PRO A 339 11.18 -14.16 -0.65
C PRO A 339 12.18 -13.77 -1.73
N ALA A 340 11.98 -12.64 -2.40
CA ALA A 340 12.93 -12.10 -3.38
C ALA A 340 14.26 -11.69 -2.71
N ALA A 341 14.21 -10.94 -1.60
CA ALA A 341 15.40 -10.51 -0.88
C ALA A 341 16.20 -11.70 -0.29
N LEU A 342 15.51 -12.71 0.25
CA LEU A 342 16.14 -13.93 0.77
C LEU A 342 16.69 -14.81 -0.35
N SER A 343 16.01 -14.89 -1.49
CA SER A 343 16.52 -15.63 -2.66
C SER A 343 17.79 -14.99 -3.21
N GLU A 344 17.82 -13.67 -3.35
CA GLU A 344 19.02 -12.95 -3.76
C GLU A 344 20.14 -13.12 -2.74
N HIS A 345 19.81 -13.15 -1.44
CA HIS A 345 20.79 -13.42 -0.40
C HIS A 345 21.44 -14.82 -0.55
N LEU A 346 20.65 -15.87 -0.73
CA LEU A 346 21.17 -17.24 -0.89
C LEU A 346 21.95 -17.40 -2.19
N TYR A 347 21.44 -16.88 -3.32
CA TYR A 347 22.19 -16.94 -4.58
C TYR A 347 23.50 -16.16 -4.52
N ASP A 348 23.53 -15.03 -3.82
CA ASP A 348 24.77 -14.29 -3.60
C ASP A 348 25.77 -15.09 -2.75
N TYR A 349 25.29 -15.76 -1.70
CA TYR A 349 26.15 -16.65 -0.91
C TYR A 349 26.74 -17.76 -1.78
N GLU A 350 25.93 -18.42 -2.61
CA GLU A 350 26.41 -19.47 -3.51
C GLU A 350 27.44 -18.95 -4.51
N ARG A 351 27.18 -17.79 -5.14
CA ARG A 351 28.13 -17.15 -6.06
C ARG A 351 29.45 -16.83 -5.38
N ARG A 352 29.43 -16.25 -4.19
CA ARG A 352 30.66 -15.89 -3.45
C ARG A 352 31.47 -17.11 -3.00
N ASN A 353 30.80 -18.22 -2.73
CA ASN A 353 31.43 -19.47 -2.31
C ASN A 353 31.67 -20.45 -3.46
N ASN A 354 31.47 -20.02 -4.72
CA ASN A 354 31.66 -20.82 -5.93
C ASN A 354 30.85 -22.13 -5.92
N LEU A 355 29.62 -22.07 -5.41
CA LEU A 355 28.68 -23.18 -5.33
C LEU A 355 27.74 -23.17 -6.55
N PRO A 356 27.29 -24.35 -7.03
CA PRO A 356 26.21 -24.41 -8.01
C PRO A 356 24.95 -23.68 -7.51
N ARG A 357 24.20 -23.08 -8.43
CA ARG A 357 22.96 -22.36 -8.13
C ARG A 357 21.92 -23.31 -7.51
N GLY A 358 21.33 -22.95 -6.36
CA GLY A 358 20.35 -23.75 -5.64
C GLY A 358 20.94 -24.83 -4.72
N THR A 359 22.23 -24.79 -4.43
CA THR A 359 22.93 -25.66 -3.48
C THR A 359 22.43 -25.48 -2.05
N CYS A 360 22.31 -24.26 -1.52
CA CYS A 360 21.98 -23.99 -0.11
C CYS A 360 20.68 -24.68 0.30
N GLY A 361 20.69 -25.63 1.24
CA GLY A 361 19.48 -26.33 1.68
C GLY A 361 18.93 -27.35 0.68
N SER A 362 19.71 -27.75 -0.32
CA SER A 362 19.40 -28.87 -1.18
C SER A 362 20.00 -30.18 -0.64
N GLY A 363 19.67 -31.31 -1.26
CA GLY A 363 20.30 -32.60 -0.94
C GLY A 363 21.82 -32.62 -1.20
N SER A 364 22.36 -31.66 -1.95
CA SER A 364 23.80 -31.50 -2.18
C SER A 364 24.48 -30.54 -1.19
N ASP A 365 23.76 -30.03 -0.17
CA ASP A 365 24.31 -29.25 0.95
C ASP A 365 24.46 -30.16 2.18
N PRO A 366 25.67 -30.70 2.46
CA PRO A 366 25.88 -31.65 3.54
C PRO A 366 25.44 -31.08 4.89
N ASN A 367 24.49 -31.76 5.53
CA ASN A 367 23.89 -31.33 6.79
C ASN A 367 23.32 -29.91 6.75
N ASN A 368 22.92 -29.33 5.62
CA ASN A 368 22.51 -27.92 5.51
C ASN A 368 23.57 -26.90 5.97
N GLN A 369 24.86 -27.22 5.84
CA GLN A 369 25.97 -26.37 6.28
C GLN A 369 26.02 -25.03 5.55
N HIS A 370 25.83 -25.02 4.24
CA HIS A 370 25.83 -23.79 3.44
C HIS A 370 24.61 -22.93 3.74
N LEU A 371 23.44 -23.53 3.91
CA LEU A 371 22.25 -22.81 4.38
C LEU A 371 22.47 -22.19 5.76
N ARG A 372 23.04 -22.92 6.73
CA ARG A 372 23.37 -22.37 8.06
C ARG A 372 24.32 -21.19 7.97
N ASN A 373 25.38 -21.33 7.19
CA ASN A 373 26.38 -20.28 7.03
C ASN A 373 25.79 -19.04 6.36
N ALA A 374 24.99 -19.20 5.31
CA ALA A 374 24.30 -18.11 4.64
C ALA A 374 23.37 -17.37 5.62
N LEU A 375 22.50 -18.09 6.34
CA LEU A 375 21.62 -17.47 7.34
C LEU A 375 22.39 -16.79 8.48
N GLY A 376 23.60 -17.28 8.81
CA GLY A 376 24.48 -16.67 9.80
C GLY A 376 25.11 -15.34 9.36
N GLU A 377 25.13 -15.03 8.05
CA GLU A 377 25.56 -13.72 7.55
C GLU A 377 24.50 -12.64 7.77
N ILE A 378 23.24 -13.00 8.00
CA ILE A 378 22.13 -12.07 8.18
C ILE A 378 22.24 -11.38 9.55
N GLU A 379 22.43 -10.07 9.54
CA GLU A 379 22.43 -9.24 10.75
C GLU A 379 21.03 -8.74 11.08
N GLU A 380 20.32 -8.29 10.05
CA GLU A 380 19.01 -7.67 10.17
C GLU A 380 18.23 -7.89 8.87
N ILE A 381 16.96 -8.24 9.00
CA ILE A 381 16.01 -8.16 7.90
C ILE A 381 15.06 -7.02 8.23
N SER A 382 15.06 -5.99 7.41
CA SER A 382 14.14 -4.86 7.53
C SER A 382 13.26 -4.80 6.29
N SER A 383 11.99 -4.47 6.48
CA SER A 383 11.09 -4.17 5.37
C SER A 383 10.64 -2.74 5.49
N ILE A 384 10.95 -1.95 4.46
CA ILE A 384 10.72 -0.53 4.34
C ILE A 384 9.84 -0.34 3.11
N GLN A 385 8.65 0.22 3.30
CA GLN A 385 7.87 0.67 2.15
C GLN A 385 8.60 1.81 1.47
N GLU A 386 8.54 1.93 0.14
CA GLU A 386 9.20 3.06 -0.54
C GLU A 386 8.67 4.38 0.08
N GLY A 387 9.57 5.16 0.71
CA GLY A 387 9.21 6.38 1.48
C GLY A 387 8.66 6.16 2.91
N GLY A 388 8.81 4.98 3.52
CA GLY A 388 8.27 4.62 4.84
C GLY A 388 9.30 4.14 5.88
N GLY A 389 8.84 3.63 7.03
CA GLY A 389 9.67 3.09 8.12
C GLY A 389 9.58 1.55 8.29
N PRO A 390 10.39 0.93 9.18
CA PRO A 390 10.49 -0.53 9.31
C PRO A 390 9.18 -1.19 9.81
N ARG A 391 8.79 -2.32 9.18
CA ARG A 391 7.57 -3.09 9.48
C ARG A 391 7.81 -4.56 9.86
N LYS A 392 6.85 -5.14 10.59
CA LYS A 392 6.76 -6.58 10.90
C LYS A 392 6.34 -7.38 9.66
N ALA A 393 6.93 -8.56 9.50
CA ALA A 393 6.74 -9.47 8.38
C ALA A 393 5.29 -10.02 8.27
N CYS A 394 4.80 -10.24 7.04
CA CYS A 394 3.51 -10.90 6.75
C CYS A 394 3.43 -12.33 7.33
N PRO A 395 2.27 -13.00 7.46
CA PRO A 395 2.22 -14.37 7.99
C PRO A 395 3.09 -15.39 7.24
N ASN A 396 3.23 -15.29 5.91
CA ASN A 396 4.16 -16.11 5.13
C ASN A 396 5.62 -15.74 5.41
N CYS A 397 5.88 -14.45 5.59
CA CYS A 397 7.19 -13.84 5.76
C CYS A 397 7.75 -14.08 7.21
N GLY A 398 6.89 -13.91 8.21
CA GLY A 398 7.19 -14.10 9.63
C GLY A 398 7.42 -15.55 10.04
N VAL A 399 7.07 -16.52 9.17
CA VAL A 399 7.43 -17.93 9.34
C VAL A 399 8.53 -18.39 8.39
N LEU A 400 8.75 -17.73 7.25
CA LEU A 400 9.74 -18.12 6.25
C LEU A 400 11.16 -18.16 6.83
N ILE A 401 11.60 -17.08 7.48
CA ILE A 401 12.94 -17.06 8.10
C ILE A 401 13.09 -18.15 9.17
N ARG A 402 12.01 -18.41 9.92
CA ARG A 402 11.98 -19.46 10.95
C ARG A 402 12.03 -20.86 10.33
N ASN A 403 11.35 -21.07 9.21
CA ASN A 403 11.35 -22.35 8.49
C ASN A 403 12.72 -22.61 7.86
N LEU A 404 13.33 -21.59 7.25
CA LEU A 404 14.71 -21.65 6.77
C LEU A 404 15.68 -22.00 7.91
N GLN A 405 15.54 -21.36 9.08
CA GLN A 405 16.32 -21.70 10.27
C GLN A 405 16.06 -23.14 10.75
N ASN A 406 14.80 -23.58 10.76
CA ASN A 406 14.46 -24.95 11.14
C ASN A 406 15.09 -25.96 10.18
N GLN A 407 15.04 -25.73 8.86
CA GLN A 407 15.71 -26.57 7.87
C GLN A 407 17.23 -26.53 8.06
N ALA A 408 17.81 -25.35 8.26
CA ALA A 408 19.24 -25.20 8.50
C ALA A 408 19.69 -26.01 9.72
N ASN A 409 18.83 -26.16 10.72
CA ASN A 409 19.12 -26.93 11.93
C ASN A 409 18.77 -28.42 11.84
N GLN A 410 18.12 -28.88 10.78
CA GLN A 410 17.89 -30.31 10.54
C GLN A 410 19.23 -31.00 10.22
N GLY A 411 19.63 -31.95 11.07
CA GLY A 411 20.90 -32.69 10.95
C GLY A 411 22.12 -31.99 11.57
N ALA A 412 21.93 -30.91 12.33
CA ALA A 412 23.01 -30.26 13.09
C ALA A 412 23.37 -31.10 14.33
N SER A 413 24.66 -31.27 14.60
CA SER A 413 25.11 -31.84 15.89
C SER A 413 24.90 -30.83 17.03
N SER A 414 24.90 -31.29 18.29
CA SER A 414 24.86 -30.40 19.46
C SER A 414 25.97 -29.34 19.42
N ASP A 415 27.13 -29.71 18.89
CA ASP A 415 28.31 -28.84 18.80
C ASP A 415 28.13 -27.75 17.73
N ASP A 416 27.40 -28.04 16.65
CA ASP A 416 27.08 -27.05 15.60
C ASP A 416 26.13 -25.96 16.12
N LEU A 417 25.15 -26.35 16.95
CA LEU A 417 24.20 -25.41 17.56
C LEU A 417 24.86 -24.54 18.63
N VAL A 418 25.76 -25.11 19.44
CA VAL A 418 26.54 -24.38 20.45
C VAL A 418 27.49 -23.37 19.79
N ASN A 419 28.14 -23.74 18.68
CA ASN A 419 28.99 -22.83 17.92
C ASN A 419 28.21 -21.68 17.25
N LEU A 420 26.97 -21.93 16.82
CA LEU A 420 26.08 -20.89 16.29
C LEU A 420 25.69 -19.88 17.38
N VAL A 421 25.26 -20.36 18.56
CA VAL A 421 24.92 -19.49 19.70
C VAL A 421 26.11 -18.62 20.13
N ARG A 422 27.31 -19.21 20.21
CA ARG A 422 28.55 -18.48 20.54
C ARG A 422 28.95 -17.42 19.52
N ARG A 423 28.62 -17.59 18.23
CA ARG A 423 28.88 -16.59 17.16
C ARG A 423 27.81 -15.50 17.06
N THR A 424 26.61 -15.75 17.57
CA THR A 424 25.45 -14.84 17.41
C THR A 424 25.28 -13.88 18.60
N LEU A 425 25.77 -14.25 19.79
CA LEU A 425 25.71 -13.44 21.01
C LEU A 425 27.09 -13.43 21.70
N PRO A 426 27.96 -12.43 21.45
CA PRO A 426 29.17 -12.29 22.26
C PRO A 426 28.77 -11.77 23.65
N GLY A 427 28.94 -12.59 24.70
CA GLY A 427 28.88 -12.11 26.08
C GLY A 427 28.09 -12.92 27.12
N ILE A 428 27.63 -14.15 26.84
CA ILE A 428 27.08 -15.01 27.89
C ILE A 428 28.17 -15.97 28.36
N GLU A 429 28.86 -15.61 29.44
CA GLU A 429 29.65 -16.58 30.22
C GLU A 429 28.70 -17.59 30.86
N GLU A 430 29.10 -18.87 30.84
CA GLU A 430 28.35 -19.93 31.53
C GLU A 430 28.26 -19.60 33.03
N PRO A 431 27.11 -19.81 33.68
CA PRO A 431 27.02 -19.64 35.12
C PRO A 431 27.95 -20.66 35.77
N ASN A 432 28.96 -20.17 36.48
CA ASN A 432 29.85 -20.97 37.32
C ASN A 432 29.00 -21.89 38.21
N THR A 433 28.99 -23.18 37.90
CA THR A 433 28.63 -24.22 38.86
C THR A 433 29.87 -24.49 39.69
N GLY A 434 29.96 -23.82 40.84
CA GLY A 434 31.03 -23.98 41.83
C GLY A 434 30.76 -23.14 43.07
#